data_AF-A0AAD8M6X1-F1
#
_entry.id   AF-A0AAD8M6X1-F1
#
_cell.length_a   1.000
_cell.length_b   1.000
_cell.length_c   1.000
_cell.angle_alpha   90.00
_cell.angle_beta   90.00
_cell.angle_gamma   90.00
#
_symmetry.space_group_name_H-M   'P 1'
#
loop_
_entity.id
_entity.type
_entity.pdbx_description
1 polymer ?
#
loop_
_entity_poly.entity_id
_entity_poly.type
_entity_poly.pdbx_seq_one_letter_code
_entity_poly.pdbx_strand_id
1 'polypeptide(L)'
;MLPSNPTKHPIGKSSDPENLNSLKHADELMEKGGLASKDRDYAEASDCYSRALEIRDSVVLSGGPGWQVETSRMDSLTASKTAANNDIPGPNSDVQTLVSKFQDA
;
A
#
# COMPACT_ATOMS: atom_id res chain seq x y z
N MET A 1 2.31 41.64 18.74
CA MET A 1 2.69 40.43 18.00
C MET A 1 2.26 39.21 18.80
N LEU A 2 1.31 38.43 18.30
CA LEU A 2 0.94 37.13 18.88
C LEU A 2 1.74 36.05 18.15
N PRO A 3 2.38 35.10 18.85
CA PRO A 3 3.05 33.99 18.19
C PRO A 3 2.00 33.08 17.52
N SER A 4 2.15 32.85 16.23
CA SER A 4 1.37 31.90 15.44
C SER A 4 1.58 30.49 16.02
N ASN A 5 0.64 30.07 16.87
CA ASN A 5 0.54 28.71 17.35
C ASN A 5 0.09 27.84 16.17
N PRO A 6 0.89 26.87 15.68
CA PRO A 6 0.38 25.91 14.74
C PRO A 6 -0.66 25.09 15.50
N THR A 7 -1.93 25.35 15.22
CA THR A 7 -3.05 24.52 15.64
C THR A 7 -2.67 23.07 15.39
N LYS A 8 -2.28 22.35 16.46
CA LYS A 8 -2.33 20.89 16.50
C LYS A 8 -3.77 20.54 16.16
N HIS A 9 -4.01 20.24 14.89
CA HIS A 9 -5.17 19.46 14.53
C HIS A 9 -5.04 18.18 15.34
N PRO A 10 -5.98 17.86 16.24
CA PRO A 10 -5.99 16.56 16.85
C PRO A 10 -6.14 15.55 15.71
N ILE A 11 -5.03 14.92 15.32
CA ILE A 11 -5.01 13.79 14.40
C ILE A 11 -5.66 12.64 15.19
N GLY A 12 -6.99 12.66 15.23
CA GLY A 12 -7.77 11.56 15.75
C GLY A 12 -7.53 10.39 14.82
N LYS A 13 -7.11 9.25 15.36
CA LYS A 13 -7.02 8.01 14.58
C LYS A 13 -8.43 7.63 14.14
N SER A 14 -8.86 8.09 12.97
CA SER A 14 -10.05 7.57 12.32
C SER A 14 -9.67 6.23 11.72
N SER A 15 -9.88 5.17 12.50
CA SER A 15 -9.80 3.77 12.08
C SER A 15 -11.11 3.36 11.39
N ASP A 16 -11.59 4.18 10.47
CA ASP A 16 -12.83 3.93 9.76
C ASP A 16 -12.60 2.89 8.65
N PRO A 17 -13.42 1.83 8.56
CA PRO A 17 -13.18 0.72 7.63
C PRO A 17 -13.16 1.13 6.15
N GLU A 18 -13.84 2.21 5.79
CA GLU A 18 -13.82 2.80 4.43
C GLU A 18 -12.44 3.38 4.07
N ASN A 19 -11.75 3.96 5.04
CA ASN A 19 -10.43 4.55 4.86
C ASN A 19 -9.37 3.46 4.61
N LEU A 20 -9.53 2.31 5.26
CA LEU A 20 -8.67 1.13 5.07
C LEU A 20 -8.84 0.50 3.68
N ASN A 21 -10.07 0.46 3.17
CA ASN A 21 -10.33 0.00 1.80
C ASN A 21 -9.71 0.94 0.76
N SER A 22 -9.76 2.25 1.01
CA SER A 22 -9.14 3.25 0.14
C SER A 22 -7.61 3.10 0.10
N LEU A 23 -6.97 2.89 1.25
CA LEU A 23 -5.52 2.64 1.32
C LEU A 23 -5.09 1.38 0.57
N LYS A 24 -5.89 0.30 0.64
CA LYS A 24 -5.63 -0.91 -0.15
C LYS A 24 -5.67 -0.61 -1.65
N HIS A 25 -6.63 0.20 -2.10
CA HIS A 25 -6.68 0.59 -3.51
C HIS A 25 -5.48 1.43 -3.94
N ALA A 26 -4.95 2.28 -3.04
CA ALA A 26 -3.70 2.99 -3.30
C ALA A 26 -2.50 2.04 -3.45
N ASP A 27 -2.41 1.01 -2.62
CA ASP A 27 -1.33 0.00 -2.69
C ASP A 27 -1.39 -0.78 -4.03
N GLU A 28 -2.60 -1.16 -4.46
CA GLU A 28 -2.84 -1.81 -5.76
C GLU A 28 -2.39 -0.94 -6.94
N LEU A 29 -2.64 0.36 -6.86
CA LEU A 29 -2.22 1.31 -7.89
C LEU A 29 -0.71 1.53 -7.91
N MET A 30 -0.03 1.53 -6.75
CA MET A 30 1.44 1.56 -6.71
C MET A 30 2.04 0.32 -7.38
N GLU A 31 1.46 -0.86 -7.16
CA GLU A 31 1.92 -2.10 -7.77
C GLU A 31 1.69 -2.08 -9.30
N LYS A 32 0.50 -1.64 -9.73
CA LYS A 32 0.18 -1.49 -11.15
C LYS A 32 1.11 -0.49 -11.84
N GLY A 33 1.46 0.60 -11.15
CA GLY A 33 2.45 1.57 -11.62
C GLY A 33 3.84 0.96 -11.82
N GLY A 34 4.26 0.06 -10.92
CA GLY A 34 5.52 -0.69 -11.04
C GLY A 34 5.55 -1.61 -12.26
N LEU A 35 4.45 -2.32 -12.49
CA LEU A 35 4.30 -3.19 -13.66
C LEU A 35 4.31 -2.39 -14.97
N ALA A 36 3.57 -1.29 -15.04
CA ALA A 36 3.57 -0.44 -16.23
C ALA A 36 4.96 0.17 -16.51
N SER A 37 5.71 0.52 -15.46
CA SER A 37 7.10 0.99 -15.59
C SER A 37 8.05 -0.08 -16.16
N LYS A 38 7.88 -1.35 -15.77
CA LYS A 38 8.64 -2.49 -16.33
C LYS A 38 8.35 -2.70 -17.81
N ASP A 39 7.08 -2.60 -18.17
CA ASP A 39 6.61 -2.78 -19.55
C ASP A 39 6.91 -1.57 -20.45
N ARG A 40 7.60 -0.56 -19.90
CA ARG A 40 7.93 0.73 -20.54
C ARG A 40 6.71 1.55 -20.93
N ASP A 41 5.56 1.22 -20.37
CA ASP A 41 4.36 2.04 -20.44
C ASP A 41 4.37 3.08 -19.31
N TYR A 42 5.24 4.08 -19.48
CA TYR A 42 5.46 5.10 -18.46
C TYR A 42 4.24 6.02 -18.27
N ALA A 43 3.33 6.09 -19.25
CA ALA A 43 2.12 6.88 -19.15
C ALA A 43 1.12 6.24 -18.17
N GLU A 44 0.88 4.93 -18.31
CA GLU A 44 0.05 4.16 -17.37
C GLU A 44 0.71 4.07 -15.98
N ALA A 45 2.05 3.97 -15.94
CA ALA A 45 2.79 3.97 -14.69
C ALA A 45 2.59 5.28 -13.91
N SER A 46 2.73 6.42 -14.59
CA SER A 46 2.58 7.75 -14.01
C SER A 46 1.16 8.00 -13.50
N ASP A 47 0.13 7.54 -14.22
CA ASP A 47 -1.28 7.66 -13.78
C ASP A 47 -1.56 6.80 -12.54
N CYS A 48 -1.07 5.56 -12.52
CA CYS A 48 -1.24 4.65 -11.38
C CYS A 48 -0.54 5.18 -10.12
N TYR A 49 0.70 5.66 -10.24
CA TYR A 49 1.40 6.26 -9.10
C TYR A 49 0.73 7.56 -8.60
N SER A 50 0.24 8.42 -9.49
CA SER A 50 -0.43 9.67 -9.12
C SER A 50 -1.73 9.40 -8.34
N ARG A 51 -2.56 8.46 -8.81
CA ARG A 51 -3.80 8.08 -8.11
C ARG A 51 -3.54 7.44 -6.75
N ALA A 52 -2.49 6.62 -6.63
CA ALA A 52 -2.13 6.04 -5.34
C ALA A 52 -1.75 7.08 -4.29
N LEU A 53 -0.99 8.11 -4.69
CA LEU A 53 -0.59 9.20 -3.80
C LEU A 53 -1.79 10.07 -3.41
N GLU A 54 -2.66 10.42 -4.37
CA GLU A 54 -3.89 11.18 -4.09
C GLU A 54 -4.80 10.49 -3.07
N ILE A 55 -4.96 9.17 -3.17
CA ILE A 55 -5.78 8.39 -2.22
C ILE A 55 -5.14 8.41 -0.82
N ARG A 56 -3.82 8.23 -0.71
CA ARG A 56 -3.11 8.28 0.57
C ARG A 56 -3.16 9.67 1.20
N ASP A 57 -3.03 10.72 0.40
CA ASP A 57 -3.15 12.11 0.88
C ASP A 57 -4.58 12.43 1.33
N SER A 58 -5.59 11.90 0.62
CA SER A 58 -7.01 11.98 1.02
C SER A 58 -7.30 11.26 2.35
N VAL A 59 -6.66 10.10 2.59
CA VAL A 59 -6.72 9.35 3.86
C VAL A 59 -6.14 10.17 5.02
N VAL A 60 -5.01 10.86 4.80
CA VAL A 60 -4.41 11.72 5.82
C VAL A 60 -5.28 12.96 6.08
N LEU A 61 -5.85 13.56 5.03
CA LEU A 61 -6.77 14.71 5.15
C LEU A 61 -8.07 14.36 5.90
N SER A 62 -8.52 13.11 5.81
CA SER A 62 -9.68 12.56 6.51
C SER A 62 -9.39 12.05 7.94
N GLY A 63 -8.14 12.14 8.41
CA GLY A 63 -7.74 11.80 9.79
C GLY A 63 -7.13 10.40 9.95
N GLY A 64 -6.74 9.73 8.87
CA GLY A 64 -5.96 8.49 8.95
C GLY A 64 -4.52 8.73 9.42
N PRO A 65 -3.85 7.73 10.01
CA PRO A 65 -2.44 7.83 10.35
C PRO A 65 -1.59 7.89 9.06
N GLY A 66 -0.68 8.86 8.96
CA GLY A 66 0.33 8.89 7.89
C GLY A 66 1.54 8.02 8.24
N TRP A 67 2.15 7.38 7.24
CA TRP A 67 3.42 6.69 7.36
C TRP A 67 4.34 7.01 6.18
N GLN A 68 5.64 7.02 6.44
CA GLN A 68 6.65 7.21 5.41
C GLN A 68 6.82 5.90 4.64
N VAL A 69 6.81 5.97 3.31
CA VAL A 69 6.91 4.81 2.42
C VAL A 69 8.32 4.75 1.83
N GLU A 70 9.05 3.68 2.11
CA GLU A 70 10.36 3.40 1.49
C GLU A 70 10.19 3.04 0.01
N THR A 71 10.73 3.86 -0.89
CA THR A 71 10.51 3.75 -2.35
C THR A 71 11.65 3.04 -3.11
N SER A 72 12.48 2.23 -2.45
CA SER A 72 13.71 1.68 -3.05
C SER A 72 13.58 0.24 -3.60
N ARG A 73 12.36 -0.23 -3.90
CA ARG A 73 12.15 -1.59 -4.41
C ARG A 73 12.55 -1.65 -5.89
N MET A 74 13.59 -2.42 -6.19
CA MET A 74 13.94 -2.80 -7.55
C MET A 74 13.11 -4.00 -7.99
N ASP A 75 12.87 -4.03 -9.28
CA ASP A 75 11.98 -4.94 -9.94
C ASP A 75 12.64 -6.27 -10.31
N SER A 76 12.05 -7.40 -9.91
CA SER A 76 12.57 -8.74 -10.26
C SER A 76 12.47 -9.01 -11.76
N LEU A 77 13.49 -9.69 -12.31
CA LEU A 77 13.55 -10.14 -13.70
C LEU A 77 13.03 -11.57 -13.90
N THR A 78 12.66 -12.26 -12.81
CA THR A 78 12.22 -13.66 -12.81
C THR A 78 10.99 -13.88 -11.94
N ALA A 79 10.21 -14.92 -12.26
CA ALA A 79 9.02 -15.35 -11.53
C ALA A 79 9.07 -16.86 -11.25
N SER A 80 8.42 -17.31 -10.16
CA SER A 80 8.41 -18.72 -9.73
C SER A 80 7.00 -19.21 -9.40
N LYS A 81 6.46 -20.10 -10.24
CA LYS A 81 5.16 -20.75 -10.02
C LYS A 81 5.19 -21.70 -8.81
N THR A 82 6.32 -22.39 -8.61
CA THR A 82 6.48 -23.31 -7.49
C THR A 82 6.50 -22.57 -6.15
N ALA A 83 7.17 -21.41 -6.08
CA ALA A 83 7.14 -20.55 -4.90
C ALA A 83 5.70 -20.09 -4.62
N ALA A 84 5.00 -19.56 -5.64
CA ALA A 84 3.61 -19.13 -5.47
C ALA A 84 2.67 -20.26 -4.96
N ASN A 85 2.79 -21.48 -5.49
CA ASN A 85 1.99 -22.63 -5.06
C ASN A 85 2.27 -23.08 -3.62
N ASN A 86 3.47 -22.79 -3.10
CA ASN A 86 3.90 -23.21 -1.77
C ASN A 86 3.72 -22.10 -0.73
N ASP A 87 3.91 -20.84 -1.11
CA ASP A 87 4.00 -19.71 -0.17
C ASP A 87 2.63 -19.05 0.06
N ILE A 88 1.69 -19.19 -0.89
CA ILE A 88 0.35 -18.61 -0.79
C ILE A 88 -0.62 -19.62 -0.16
N PRO A 89 -1.17 -19.34 1.05
CA PRO A 89 -2.16 -20.22 1.66
C PRO A 89 -3.48 -20.21 0.88
N GLY A 90 -4.21 -21.33 0.94
CA GLY A 90 -5.53 -21.43 0.33
C GLY A 90 -6.60 -20.67 1.12
N PRO A 91 -7.74 -20.34 0.49
CA PRO A 91 -8.83 -19.60 1.16
C PRO A 91 -9.45 -20.37 2.34
N ASN A 92 -9.30 -21.69 2.36
CA ASN A 92 -9.83 -22.57 3.41
C ASN A 92 -8.73 -23.07 4.36
N SER A 93 -7.54 -22.44 4.37
CA SER A 93 -6.44 -22.81 5.27
C SER A 93 -6.77 -22.47 6.72
N ASP A 94 -6.43 -23.39 7.60
CA ASP A 94 -6.63 -23.31 9.04
C ASP A 94 -5.64 -22.31 9.68
N VAL A 95 -6.01 -21.80 10.86
CA VAL A 95 -5.24 -20.75 11.57
C VAL A 95 -3.78 -21.14 11.77
N GLN A 96 -3.50 -22.42 12.07
CA GLN A 96 -2.13 -22.90 12.24
C GLN A 96 -1.31 -22.82 10.93
N THR A 97 -1.94 -23.13 9.80
CA THR A 97 -1.32 -23.02 8.47
C THR A 97 -1.06 -21.57 8.09
N LEU A 98 -2.00 -20.66 8.37
CA LEU A 98 -1.81 -19.22 8.14
C LEU A 98 -0.65 -18.67 8.98
N VAL A 99 -0.60 -19.00 10.27
CA VAL A 99 0.48 -18.55 11.15
C VAL A 99 1.84 -19.04 10.66
N SER A 100 1.97 -20.32 10.30
CA SER A 100 3.23 -20.85 9.76
C SER A 100 3.64 -20.12 8.48
N LYS A 101 2.71 -19.92 7.53
CA LYS A 101 3.01 -19.29 6.24
C LYS A 101 3.46 -17.83 6.35
N PHE A 102 2.91 -17.07 7.30
CA PHE A 102 3.27 -15.66 7.49
C PHE A 102 4.51 -15.45 8.39
N GLN A 103 4.98 -16.50 9.07
CA GLN A 103 6.21 -16.48 9.86
C GLN A 103 7.46 -16.85 9.03
N ASP A 104 7.27 -17.61 7.95
CA ASP A 104 8.35 -18.08 7.07
C ASP A 104 8.72 -17.05 5.98
N ALA A 105 8.16 -15.84 6.02
CA ALA A 105 8.30 -14.76 5.02
C ALA A 105 9.41 -13.75 5.31
#